data_AF-A0A6M0BCF9-F1
#
_entry.id   AF-A0A6M0BCF9-F1
#
_cell.length_a   1.000
_cell.length_b   1.000
_cell.length_c   1.000
_cell.angle_alpha   90.00
_cell.angle_beta   90.00
_cell.angle_gamma   90.00
#
_symmetry.space_group_name_H-M   'P 1'
#
loop_
_entity.id
_entity.type
_entity.pdbx_description
1 polymer ?
#
loop_
_entity_poly.entity_id
_entity_poly.type
_entity_poly.pdbx_seq_one_letter_code
_entity_poly.pdbx_strand_id
1 'polypeptide(L)'
;REPVITLGTTVKLVVEVVSTNWQHDFARKYEDYEALGIPEYWIVDYLGIGGKYFIGSPKQPTVTVCCMVNDQYQKVMFRRGDCLKSSLFPNLKLLTDKLFIGLR
;
A
#
# COMPACT_ATOMS: atom_id res chain seq x y z
N ARG A 1 -24.23 9.10 0.84
CA ARG A 1 -24.41 7.74 0.29
C ARG A 1 -23.00 7.22 0.04
N GLU A 2 -22.59 6.16 0.72
CA GLU A 2 -21.23 5.62 0.60
C GLU A 2 -21.24 4.46 -0.41
N PRO A 3 -20.21 4.34 -1.27
CA PRO A 3 -20.07 3.20 -2.15
C PRO A 3 -19.81 1.93 -1.33
N VAL A 4 -20.48 0.83 -1.68
CA VAL A 4 -20.30 -0.49 -1.06
C VAL A 4 -19.68 -1.42 -2.08
N ILE A 5 -18.57 -2.08 -1.72
CA ILE A 5 -17.97 -3.14 -2.53
C ILE A 5 -18.64 -4.45 -2.15
N THR A 6 -19.38 -5.04 -3.08
CA THR A 6 -20.05 -6.35 -2.87
C THR A 6 -19.29 -7.51 -3.48
N LEU A 7 -18.41 -7.25 -4.45
CA LEU A 7 -17.55 -8.26 -5.07
C LEU A 7 -16.13 -7.71 -5.19
N GLY A 8 -15.25 -8.10 -4.26
CA GLY A 8 -13.87 -7.58 -4.17
C GLY A 8 -13.07 -7.70 -5.46
N THR A 9 -13.29 -8.77 -6.23
CA THR A 9 -12.61 -9.04 -7.51
C THR A 9 -12.92 -8.01 -8.61
N THR A 10 -13.94 -7.16 -8.44
CA THR A 10 -14.21 -6.03 -9.34
C THR A 10 -13.23 -4.88 -9.14
N VAL A 11 -12.69 -4.72 -7.93
CA VAL A 11 -11.64 -3.77 -7.62
C VAL A 11 -10.30 -4.45 -7.90
N LYS A 12 -9.55 -3.90 -8.85
CA LYS A 12 -8.24 -4.44 -9.21
C LYS A 12 -7.13 -3.92 -8.31
N LEU A 13 -7.19 -2.63 -7.97
CA LEU A 13 -6.21 -1.94 -7.15
C LEU A 13 -6.91 -1.08 -6.10
N VAL A 14 -6.43 -1.14 -4.86
CA VAL A 14 -6.71 -0.14 -3.83
C VAL A 14 -5.41 0.58 -3.47
N VAL A 15 -5.47 1.90 -3.30
CA VAL A 15 -4.34 2.70 -2.82
C VAL A 15 -4.81 3.50 -1.62
N GLU A 16 -4.21 3.26 -0.46
CA GLU A 16 -4.47 4.01 0.76
C GLU A 16 -3.29 4.94 1.05
N VAL A 17 -3.59 6.22 1.28
CA VAL A 17 -2.60 7.20 1.72
C VAL A 17 -2.70 7.36 3.22
N VAL A 18 -1.67 6.91 3.93
CA VAL A 18 -1.67 6.85 5.38
C VAL A 18 -1.69 8.26 5.96
N SER A 19 -2.57 8.45 6.93
CA SER A 19 -2.66 9.64 7.75
C SER A 19 -2.32 9.31 9.21
N THR A 20 -2.78 10.12 10.17
CA THR A 20 -2.52 9.91 11.59
C THR A 20 -3.14 8.62 12.15
N ASN A 21 -4.16 8.05 11.50
CA ASN A 21 -4.85 6.83 11.91
C ASN A 21 -4.27 5.55 11.25
N TRP A 22 -2.95 5.48 11.15
CA TRP A 22 -2.22 4.45 10.38
C TRP A 22 -2.47 3.01 10.85
N GLN A 23 -2.87 2.79 12.12
CA GLN A 23 -3.13 1.44 12.63
C GLN A 23 -4.24 0.74 11.84
N HIS A 24 -5.24 1.51 11.40
CA HIS A 24 -6.38 0.97 10.66
C HIS A 24 -6.00 0.50 9.24
N ASP A 25 -5.10 1.24 8.59
CA ASP A 25 -4.69 0.97 7.20
C ASP A 25 -3.73 -0.23 7.09
N PHE A 26 -2.87 -0.38 8.10
CA PHE A 26 -1.87 -1.46 8.15
C PHE A 26 -2.39 -2.78 8.72
N ALA A 27 -3.42 -2.77 9.56
CA ALA A 27 -3.98 -3.98 10.17
C ALA A 27 -5.34 -4.35 9.57
N ARG A 28 -6.38 -3.55 9.85
CA ARG A 28 -7.77 -3.95 9.54
C ARG A 28 -8.07 -3.99 8.05
N LYS A 29 -7.73 -2.92 7.31
CA LYS A 29 -7.99 -2.87 5.86
C LYS A 29 -7.20 -3.92 5.08
N TYR A 30 -5.99 -4.22 5.53
CA TYR A 30 -5.16 -5.24 4.91
C TYR A 30 -5.86 -6.61 4.93
N GLU A 31 -6.34 -7.05 6.09
CA GLU A 31 -7.04 -8.33 6.25
C GLU A 31 -8.35 -8.35 5.45
N ASP A 32 -9.13 -7.25 5.51
CA ASP A 32 -10.40 -7.14 4.77
C ASP A 32 -10.18 -7.25 3.25
N TYR A 33 -9.17 -6.56 2.70
CA TYR A 33 -8.89 -6.58 1.25
C TYR A 33 -8.26 -7.89 0.78
N GLU A 34 -7.51 -8.58 1.66
CA GLU A 34 -6.99 -9.91 1.38
C GLU A 34 -8.14 -10.91 1.28
N ALA A 35 -9.03 -10.92 2.27
CA ALA A 35 -10.21 -11.78 2.29
C ALA A 35 -11.16 -11.52 1.11
N LEU A 36 -11.22 -10.28 0.62
CA LEU A 36 -11.99 -9.90 -0.57
C LEU A 36 -11.32 -10.30 -1.90
N GLY A 37 -10.08 -10.82 -1.88
CA GLY A 37 -9.38 -11.26 -3.08
C GLY A 37 -8.98 -10.11 -4.01
N ILE A 38 -8.74 -8.90 -3.48
CA ILE A 38 -8.29 -7.77 -4.30
C ILE A 38 -6.87 -8.09 -4.80
N PRO A 39 -6.58 -7.98 -6.11
CA PRO A 39 -5.28 -8.39 -6.66
C PRO A 39 -4.08 -7.59 -6.12
N GLU A 40 -4.24 -6.28 -5.92
CA GLU A 40 -3.15 -5.41 -5.48
C GLU A 40 -3.65 -4.34 -4.51
N TYR A 41 -2.90 -4.10 -3.43
CA TYR A 41 -3.20 -3.09 -2.41
C TYR A 41 -1.93 -2.31 -2.06
N TRP A 42 -1.97 -0.99 -2.15
CA TRP A 42 -0.85 -0.12 -1.83
C TRP A 42 -1.14 0.68 -0.57
N ILE A 43 -0.16 0.70 0.33
CA ILE A 43 -0.16 1.53 1.54
C ILE A 43 0.95 2.57 1.38
N VAL A 44 0.57 3.83 1.23
CA VAL A 44 1.50 4.95 0.99
C VAL A 44 1.66 5.75 2.28
N ASP A 45 2.71 5.45 3.04
CA ASP A 45 3.13 6.22 4.22
C ASP A 45 4.24 7.20 3.83
N TYR A 46 3.83 8.35 3.30
CA TYR A 46 4.76 9.38 2.82
C TYR A 46 5.45 10.15 3.94
N LEU A 47 4.94 10.10 5.18
CA LEU A 47 5.53 10.75 6.35
C LEU A 47 6.44 9.82 7.17
N GLY A 48 6.34 8.50 6.98
CA GLY A 48 7.04 7.51 7.77
C GLY A 48 6.53 7.44 9.21
N ILE A 49 5.23 7.63 9.42
CA ILE A 49 4.62 7.68 10.77
C ILE A 49 4.06 6.34 11.24
N GLY A 50 3.97 5.34 10.37
CA GLY A 50 3.54 3.99 10.68
C GLY A 50 4.38 3.29 11.76
N GLY A 51 3.83 2.23 12.34
CA GLY A 51 4.56 1.42 13.32
C GLY A 51 5.81 0.76 12.73
N LYS A 52 6.88 0.60 13.53
CA LYS A 52 8.15 0.00 13.08
C LYS A 52 8.00 -1.40 12.49
N TYR A 53 7.01 -2.17 12.95
CA TYR A 53 6.70 -3.48 12.38
C TYR A 53 6.29 -3.39 10.91
N PHE A 54 5.57 -2.32 10.54
CA PHE A 54 5.00 -2.15 9.21
C PHE A 54 5.92 -1.40 8.25
N ILE A 55 6.65 -0.40 8.77
CA ILE A 55 7.50 0.48 7.95
C ILE A 55 8.99 0.35 8.30
N GLY A 56 9.38 -0.68 9.05
CA GLY A 56 10.77 -0.92 9.43
C GLY A 56 11.33 0.06 10.48
N SER A 57 12.61 -0.14 10.79
CA SER A 57 13.42 0.71 11.68
C SER A 57 14.78 0.98 11.02
N PRO A 58 15.24 2.24 10.88
CA PRO A 58 14.58 3.46 11.32
C PRO A 58 13.27 3.73 10.56
N LYS A 59 12.35 4.48 11.19
CA LYS A 59 11.11 4.91 10.55
C LYS A 59 11.45 5.93 9.47
N GLN A 60 10.92 5.71 8.27
CA GLN A 60 11.11 6.59 7.12
C GLN A 60 9.94 6.40 6.14
N PRO A 61 9.70 7.35 5.22
CA PRO A 61 8.66 7.21 4.21
C PRO A 61 8.76 5.88 3.45
N THR A 62 7.60 5.25 3.23
CA THR A 62 7.53 3.95 2.57
C THR A 62 6.21 3.74 1.88
N VAL A 63 6.30 3.11 0.71
CA VAL A 63 5.16 2.50 0.05
C VAL A 63 5.27 1.00 0.23
N THR A 64 4.24 0.38 0.76
CA THR A 64 4.11 -1.08 0.80
C THR A 64 3.13 -1.50 -0.28
N VAL A 65 3.60 -2.30 -1.23
CA VAL A 65 2.76 -2.93 -2.25
C VAL A 65 2.50 -4.37 -1.82
N CYS A 66 1.22 -4.71 -1.70
CA CYS A 66 0.72 -6.04 -1.40
C CYS A 66 0.17 -6.64 -2.70
N CYS A 67 0.70 -7.78 -3.15
CA CYS A 67 0.23 -8.50 -4.33
C CYS A 67 -0.36 -9.85 -3.93
N MET A 68 -1.54 -10.18 -4.44
CA MET A 68 -2.21 -11.45 -4.17
C MET A 68 -1.46 -12.62 -4.85
N VAL A 69 -1.02 -13.60 -4.08
CA VAL A 69 -0.35 -14.82 -4.53
C VAL A 69 -0.86 -16.00 -3.71
N ASN A 70 -1.50 -16.98 -4.36
CA ASN A 70 -2.08 -18.17 -3.70
C ASN A 70 -2.98 -17.79 -2.50
N ASP A 71 -3.95 -16.91 -2.73
CA ASP A 71 -4.93 -16.45 -1.74
C ASP A 71 -4.36 -15.70 -0.51
N GLN A 72 -3.11 -15.24 -0.60
CA GLN A 72 -2.47 -14.41 0.42
C GLN A 72 -1.70 -13.25 -0.20
N TYR A 73 -1.64 -12.12 0.48
CA TYR A 73 -0.81 -11.00 0.06
C TYR A 73 0.67 -11.23 0.38
N GLN A 74 1.50 -11.05 -0.64
CA GLN A 74 2.94 -10.86 -0.48
C GLN A 74 3.26 -9.37 -0.50
N LYS A 75 4.08 -8.92 0.46
CA LYS A 75 4.41 -7.50 0.66
C LYS A 75 5.80 -7.17 0.13
N VAL A 76 5.91 -6.07 -0.59
CA VAL A 76 7.19 -5.46 -0.97
C VAL A 76 7.18 -4.01 -0.51
N MET A 77 8.21 -3.63 0.25
CA MET A 77 8.40 -2.24 0.70
C MET A 77 9.33 -1.50 -0.26
N PHE A 78 8.94 -0.29 -0.60
CA PHE A 78 9.72 0.63 -1.43
C PHE A 78 10.01 1.91 -0.64
N ARG A 79 11.25 2.38 -0.74
CA ARG A 79 11.81 3.55 -0.07
C ARG A 79 12.25 4.59 -1.09
N ARG A 80 12.72 5.73 -0.58
CA ARG A 80 13.25 6.82 -1.41
C ARG A 80 14.30 6.28 -2.39
N GLY A 81 14.24 6.68 -3.65
CA GLY A 81 15.08 6.20 -4.74
C GLY A 81 14.53 5.00 -5.50
N ASP A 82 13.64 4.21 -4.89
CA ASP A 82 13.09 3.03 -5.54
C ASP A 82 12.07 3.38 -6.63
N CYS A 83 11.98 2.52 -7.65
CA CYS A 83 10.87 2.51 -8.60
C CYS A 83 9.83 1.50 -8.14
N LEU A 84 8.58 1.93 -7.98
CA LEU A 84 7.48 1.03 -7.65
C LEU A 84 7.33 -0.04 -8.73
N LYS A 85 7.04 -1.26 -8.29
CA LYS A 85 6.70 -2.39 -9.17
C LYS A 85 5.27 -2.80 -8.88
N SER A 86 4.46 -2.83 -9.95
CA SER A 86 3.08 -3.25 -9.92
C SER A 86 2.90 -4.49 -10.79
N SER A 87 2.14 -5.46 -10.30
CA SER A 87 1.75 -6.63 -11.10
C SER A 87 0.67 -6.26 -12.12
N LEU A 88 -0.21 -5.32 -11.78
CA LEU A 88 -1.27 -4.81 -12.64
C LEU A 88 -0.78 -3.83 -13.69
N PHE A 89 0.28 -3.08 -13.39
CA PHE A 89 0.88 -2.10 -14.30
C PHE A 89 2.38 -2.37 -14.51
N PRO A 90 2.78 -3.43 -15.25
CA PRO A 90 4.18 -3.82 -15.40
C PRO A 90 5.08 -2.74 -16.01
N ASN A 91 4.49 -1.82 -16.78
CA ASN A 91 5.21 -0.73 -17.44
C ASN A 91 5.19 0.58 -16.64
N LEU A 92 4.64 0.59 -15.42
CA LEU A 92 4.60 1.78 -14.59
C LEU A 92 6.01 2.21 -14.18
N LYS A 93 6.35 3.46 -14.51
CA LYS A 93 7.62 4.09 -14.10
C LYS A 93 7.35 5.19 -13.08
N LEU A 94 7.19 4.78 -11.82
CA LEU A 94 6.90 5.68 -10.70
C LEU A 94 7.99 5.57 -9.63
N LEU A 95 8.86 6.57 -9.60
CA LEU A 95 9.85 6.75 -8.53
C LEU A 95 9.17 7.20 -7.25
N THR A 96 9.47 6.55 -6.14
CA THR A 96 8.94 6.90 -4.81
C THR A 96 9.29 8.32 -4.39
N ASP A 97 10.40 8.88 -4.87
CA ASP A 97 10.75 10.28 -4.67
C ASP A 97 9.65 11.23 -5.09
N LYS A 98 8.86 10.89 -6.12
CA LYS A 98 7.71 11.69 -6.57
C LYS A 98 6.52 11.64 -5.63
N LEU A 99 6.44 10.60 -4.80
CA LEU A 99 5.37 10.39 -3.81
C LEU A 99 5.71 11.03 -2.47
N PHE A 100 7.00 11.16 -2.16
CA PHE A 100 7.50 11.75 -0.91
C PHE A 100 7.85 13.24 -1.06
N ILE A 101 7.29 13.93 -2.07
CA ILE A 101 7.52 15.37 -2.29
C ILE A 101 6.63 16.16 -1.33
N GLY A 102 7.28 16.91 -0.43
CA GLY A 102 6.67 17.59 0.71
C GLY A 102 6.99 16.76 1.95
N LEU A 103 8.12 16.98 2.61
CA LEU A 103 8.38 18.16 3.43
C LEU A 103 9.85 18.57 3.30
N ARG A 104 10.09 19.84 2.97
CA ARG A 104 11.29 20.54 3.43
C ARG A 104 11.03 21.06 4.83
#